data_AF-A0A314KXT5-F1
#
_entry.id   AF-A0A314KXT5-F1
#
_cell.length_a   1.000
_cell.length_b   1.000
_cell.length_c   1.000
_cell.angle_alpha   90.00
_cell.angle_beta   90.00
_cell.angle_gamma   90.00
#
_symmetry.space_group_name_H-M   'P 1'
#
loop_
_entity.id
_entity.type
_entity.pdbx_description
1 polymer ?
#
loop_
_entity_poly.entity_id
_entity_poly.type
_entity_poly.pdbx_seq_one_letter_code
_entity_poly.pdbx_strand_id
1 'polypeptide(L)'
;MSIGLSWAHVLGDVFSASNFINMWAQIMAGHQLPPQSLNNSRTNKFINPLLSTVENLPFSLKRVDPVGDHWRITNTCKMISHSFHITEKQLNQHISKIFGPKQSAKVKPFDVISATMWKILAKVRGESAEPGIVTIICRDNSCDREITQVSNNGQVISIVEADNVKVSKANVFELAKLIAEKGVDETKVVEELMEKENGILDFVVYGANLTFVNLEEANIYGFELRGKKPLFASYNISGVGEEGVVLVLAGPANLNGRIVNLVLPEDQIEGFKYELKEELGVF
;
A
#
# COMPACT_ATOMS: atom_id res chain seq x y z
N MET A 1 -23.99 13.36 3.06
CA MET A 1 -22.80 14.23 2.96
C MET A 1 -21.62 13.35 2.64
N SER A 2 -20.85 13.71 1.62
CA SER A 2 -19.59 13.06 1.26
C SER A 2 -18.49 14.10 1.34
N ILE A 3 -17.31 13.69 1.78
CA ILE A 3 -16.11 14.54 1.85
C ILE A 3 -15.03 13.81 1.06
N GLY A 4 -14.37 14.55 0.16
CA GLY A 4 -13.26 14.04 -0.62
C GLY A 4 -12.02 14.90 -0.38
N LEU A 5 -10.87 14.26 -0.26
CA LEU A 5 -9.56 14.90 -0.17
C LEU A 5 -8.71 14.36 -1.33
N SER A 6 -8.18 15.27 -2.14
CA SER A 6 -7.10 14.95 -3.08
C SER A 6 -5.79 15.39 -2.44
N TRP A 7 -4.80 14.50 -2.42
CA TRP A 7 -3.54 14.69 -1.72
C TRP A 7 -2.38 14.34 -2.65
N ALA A 8 -1.47 15.30 -2.85
CA ALA A 8 -0.24 15.06 -3.61
C ALA A 8 0.79 14.39 -2.70
N HIS A 9 1.38 13.28 -3.14
CA HIS A 9 2.34 12.51 -2.34
C HIS A 9 3.60 13.31 -1.95
N VAL A 10 3.92 14.35 -2.73
CA VAL A 10 4.99 15.32 -2.42
C VAL A 10 4.74 16.09 -1.10
N LEU A 11 3.48 16.20 -0.66
CA LEU A 11 3.11 16.84 0.61
C LEU A 11 3.20 15.88 1.81
N GLY A 12 3.29 14.57 1.54
CA GLY A 12 3.27 13.52 2.55
C GLY A 12 2.60 12.25 2.03
N ASP A 13 2.79 11.16 2.75
CA ASP A 13 2.16 9.89 2.44
C ASP A 13 0.68 9.84 2.82
N VAL A 14 0.05 8.70 2.52
CA VAL A 14 -1.36 8.42 2.84
C VAL A 14 -1.67 8.45 4.34
N PHE A 15 -0.71 8.11 5.21
CA PHE A 15 -0.89 8.18 6.67
C PHE A 15 -0.95 9.64 7.12
N SER A 16 -0.09 10.48 6.55
CA SER A 16 -0.06 11.93 6.76
C SER A 16 -1.36 12.59 6.28
N ALA A 17 -1.84 12.21 5.09
CA ALA A 17 -3.14 12.66 4.57
C ALA A 17 -4.31 12.28 5.50
N SER A 18 -4.29 11.06 6.05
CA SER A 18 -5.30 10.59 7.01
C SER A 18 -5.26 11.38 8.32
N ASN A 19 -4.06 11.62 8.85
CA ASN A 19 -3.89 12.42 10.05
C ASN A 19 -4.38 13.85 9.82
N PHE A 20 -4.04 14.44 8.67
CA PHE A 20 -4.47 15.78 8.30
C PHE A 20 -5.99 15.92 8.28
N ILE A 21 -6.72 15.03 7.58
CA ILE A 21 -8.18 15.14 7.50
C ILE A 21 -8.85 14.90 8.86
N ASN A 22 -8.28 14.02 9.69
CA ASN A 22 -8.76 13.79 11.05
C ASN A 22 -8.57 15.04 11.93
N MET A 23 -7.40 15.66 11.89
CA MET A 23 -7.13 16.92 12.61
C MET A 23 -8.05 18.05 12.13
N TRP A 24 -8.24 18.18 10.83
CA TRP A 24 -9.16 19.15 10.26
C TRP A 24 -10.58 18.97 10.81
N ALA A 25 -11.07 17.74 10.90
CA ALA A 25 -12.39 17.44 11.47
C ALA A 25 -12.51 17.87 12.94
N GLN A 26 -11.46 17.62 13.74
CA GLN A 26 -11.41 18.01 15.16
C GLN A 26 -11.45 19.53 15.33
N ILE A 27 -10.67 20.27 14.52
CA ILE A 27 -10.67 21.74 14.51
C ILE A 27 -12.05 22.28 14.13
N MET A 28 -12.67 21.71 13.09
CA MET A 28 -14.02 22.09 12.64
C MET A 28 -15.11 21.77 13.66
N ALA A 29 -14.85 20.83 14.58
CA ALA A 29 -15.71 20.52 15.72
C ALA A 29 -15.47 21.45 16.93
N GLY A 30 -14.53 22.41 16.84
CA GLY A 30 -14.22 23.37 17.90
C GLY A 30 -13.15 22.92 18.88
N HIS A 31 -12.48 21.80 18.64
CA HIS A 31 -11.36 21.37 19.48
C HIS A 31 -10.13 22.23 19.20
N GLN A 32 -9.49 22.72 20.26
CA GLN A 32 -8.16 23.31 20.17
C GLN A 32 -7.12 22.19 20.14
N LEU A 33 -6.46 22.05 18.99
CA LEU A 33 -5.29 21.19 18.86
C LEU A 33 -4.03 22.04 19.10
N PRO A 34 -2.99 21.47 19.75
CA PRO A 34 -1.73 22.16 19.90
C PRO A 34 -1.14 22.49 18.51
N PRO A 35 -0.44 23.63 18.36
CA PRO A 35 0.26 23.95 17.12
C PRO A 35 1.23 22.83 16.77
N GLN A 36 1.14 22.29 15.57
CA GLN A 36 2.10 21.31 15.08
C GLN A 36 3.26 22.05 14.42
N SER A 37 4.50 21.68 14.78
CA SER A 37 5.67 22.23 14.12
C SER A 37 5.87 21.54 12.78
N LEU A 38 6.03 22.35 11.72
CA LEU A 38 6.65 21.91 10.48
C LEU A 38 8.14 21.74 10.78
N ASN A 39 8.52 20.58 11.32
CA ASN A 39 9.93 20.30 11.52
C ASN A 39 10.54 20.01 10.14
N ASN A 40 11.27 20.98 9.61
CA ASN A 40 12.10 20.81 8.42
C ASN A 40 13.11 19.70 8.67
N SER A 41 12.94 18.58 7.94
CA SER A 41 13.93 17.55 7.66
C SER A 41 14.69 16.96 8.85
N ARG A 42 14.65 15.63 8.99
CA ARG A 42 15.85 14.95 9.47
C ARG A 42 16.95 15.26 8.44
N THR A 43 17.81 16.24 8.72
CA THR A 43 19.14 16.29 8.12
C THR A 43 19.95 15.14 8.72
N ASN A 44 19.58 13.90 8.45
CA ASN A 44 20.46 12.77 8.66
C ASN A 44 21.37 12.73 7.44
N LYS A 45 22.38 13.61 7.45
CA LYS A 45 23.59 13.45 6.64
C LYS A 45 24.32 12.18 7.10
N PHE A 46 23.79 11.03 6.72
CA PHE A 46 24.54 9.79 6.68
C PHE A 46 24.56 9.36 5.22
N ILE A 47 25.27 10.15 4.40
CA ILE A 47 25.75 9.64 3.13
C ILE A 47 26.70 8.51 3.51
N ASN A 48 26.21 7.27 3.48
CA ASN A 48 27.09 6.13 3.56
C ASN A 48 27.86 6.10 2.23
N PRO A 49 29.20 6.28 2.22
CA PRO A 49 29.96 6.36 0.96
C PRO A 49 29.90 5.05 0.15
N LEU A 50 29.43 3.97 0.78
CA LEU A 50 29.41 2.63 0.23
C LEU A 50 28.31 2.39 -0.83
N LEU A 51 27.33 3.28 -0.95
CA LEU A 51 26.25 3.16 -1.95
C LEU A 51 26.53 3.93 -3.25
N SER A 52 27.72 4.53 -3.38
CA SER A 52 28.18 5.24 -4.59
C SER A 52 28.37 4.34 -5.84
N THR A 53 28.03 3.04 -5.75
CA THR A 53 28.30 2.03 -6.79
C THR A 53 27.07 1.31 -7.32
N VAL A 54 25.85 1.66 -6.91
CA VAL A 54 24.66 0.98 -7.45
C VAL A 54 24.17 1.74 -8.69
N GLU A 55 24.61 1.28 -9.86
CA GLU A 55 24.08 1.73 -11.17
C GLU A 55 22.61 1.31 -11.38
N ASN A 56 22.09 0.40 -10.56
CA ASN A 56 20.76 -0.18 -10.68
C ASN A 56 19.73 0.57 -9.83
N LEU A 57 18.60 0.91 -10.44
CA LEU A 57 17.43 1.46 -9.76
C LEU A 57 16.91 0.44 -8.71
N PRO A 58 16.48 0.85 -7.49
CA PRO A 58 15.83 -0.05 -6.55
C PRO A 58 14.58 -0.66 -7.20
N PHE A 59 14.24 -1.90 -6.83
CA PHE A 59 13.18 -2.63 -7.51
C PHE A 59 11.81 -1.98 -7.32
N SER A 60 11.59 -1.32 -6.19
CA SER A 60 10.34 -0.59 -5.89
C SER A 60 10.12 0.67 -6.74
N LEU A 61 11.07 1.07 -7.59
CA LEU A 61 10.95 2.24 -8.45
C LEU A 61 10.96 1.87 -9.94
N LYS A 62 10.21 2.65 -10.72
CA LYS A 62 10.29 2.66 -12.17
C LYS A 62 10.47 4.11 -12.63
N ARG A 63 11.53 4.37 -13.40
CA ARG A 63 11.71 5.66 -14.06
C ARG A 63 10.66 5.83 -15.14
N VAL A 64 10.08 7.02 -15.23
CA VAL A 64 9.13 7.40 -16.27
C VAL A 64 9.64 8.62 -17.05
N ASP A 65 9.05 8.83 -18.23
CA ASP A 65 9.26 10.07 -18.96
C ASP A 65 8.73 11.26 -18.15
N PRO A 66 9.26 12.48 -18.35
CA PRO A 66 8.84 13.65 -17.60
C PRO A 66 7.32 13.84 -17.63
N VAL A 67 6.67 13.76 -16.46
CA VAL A 67 5.20 13.78 -16.33
C VAL A 67 4.65 15.21 -16.20
N GLY A 68 5.54 16.20 -16.06
CA GLY A 68 5.21 17.61 -15.91
C GLY A 68 4.33 17.91 -14.69
N ASP A 69 3.74 19.10 -14.65
CA ASP A 69 3.04 19.62 -13.46
C ASP A 69 1.79 18.82 -13.05
N HIS A 70 1.25 17.99 -13.95
CA HIS A 70 -0.03 17.29 -13.74
C HIS A 70 0.14 15.81 -13.37
N TRP A 71 1.38 15.33 -13.22
CA TRP A 71 1.73 13.97 -12.79
C TRP A 71 0.91 12.87 -13.49
N ARG A 72 0.77 12.99 -14.81
CA ARG A 72 0.03 12.03 -15.63
C ARG A 72 0.98 11.00 -16.22
N ILE A 73 0.91 9.78 -15.70
CA ILE A 73 1.65 8.65 -16.26
C ILE A 73 0.94 8.18 -17.54
N THR A 74 1.70 8.00 -18.60
CA THR A 74 1.25 7.36 -19.83
C THR A 74 1.42 5.85 -19.72
N ASN A 75 0.39 5.16 -19.24
CA ASN A 75 0.32 3.70 -19.35
C ASN A 75 -0.10 3.30 -20.77
N THR A 76 0.42 2.18 -21.25
CA THR A 76 0.03 1.54 -22.51
C THR A 76 -1.34 0.88 -22.43
N CYS A 77 -1.82 0.59 -21.22
CA CYS A 77 -3.12 0.00 -20.96
C CYS A 77 -4.00 0.89 -20.06
N LYS A 78 -5.31 0.68 -20.15
CA LYS A 78 -6.28 1.35 -19.29
C LYS A 78 -6.30 0.68 -17.92
N MET A 79 -6.05 1.49 -16.88
CA MET A 79 -6.11 1.04 -15.49
C MET A 79 -7.51 1.28 -14.92
N ILE A 80 -8.04 0.31 -14.18
CA ILE A 80 -9.36 0.38 -13.55
C ILE A 80 -9.26 0.13 -12.06
N SER A 81 -9.95 0.95 -11.29
CA SER A 81 -10.12 0.77 -9.86
C SER A 81 -11.30 -0.16 -9.55
N HIS A 82 -11.11 -1.11 -8.64
CA HIS A 82 -12.18 -1.94 -8.09
C HIS A 82 -12.07 -2.03 -6.57
N SER A 83 -13.20 -2.21 -5.90
CA SER A 83 -13.27 -2.27 -4.44
C SER A 83 -14.21 -3.38 -3.99
N PHE A 84 -13.81 -4.12 -2.97
CA PHE A 84 -14.65 -5.12 -2.33
C PHE A 84 -14.34 -5.25 -0.84
N HIS A 85 -15.29 -5.83 -0.12
CA HIS A 85 -15.20 -6.07 1.31
C HIS A 85 -14.99 -7.56 1.58
N ILE A 86 -13.97 -7.87 2.36
CA ILE A 86 -13.75 -9.18 2.94
C ILE A 86 -14.26 -9.10 4.38
N THR A 87 -15.35 -9.81 4.68
CA THR A 87 -15.90 -9.84 6.03
C THR A 87 -14.92 -10.51 7.00
N GLU A 88 -14.99 -10.16 8.28
CA GLU A 88 -14.18 -10.80 9.31
C GLU A 88 -14.37 -12.33 9.33
N LYS A 89 -15.61 -12.80 9.10
CA LYS A 89 -15.92 -14.22 9.01
C LYS A 89 -15.20 -14.91 7.86
N GLN A 90 -15.29 -14.35 6.64
CA GLN A 90 -14.60 -14.89 5.46
C GLN A 90 -13.08 -14.92 5.68
N LEU A 91 -12.53 -13.82 6.20
CA LEU A 91 -11.11 -13.70 6.47
C LEU A 91 -10.64 -14.74 7.51
N ASN A 92 -11.34 -14.88 8.63
CA ASN A 92 -10.99 -15.83 9.68
C ASN A 92 -11.12 -17.29 9.21
N GLN A 93 -12.13 -17.59 8.38
CA GLN A 93 -12.27 -18.90 7.75
C GLN A 93 -11.10 -19.19 6.80
N HIS A 94 -10.70 -18.21 5.98
CA HIS A 94 -9.59 -18.34 5.05
C HIS A 94 -8.25 -18.53 5.79
N ILE A 95 -7.97 -17.69 6.79
CA ILE A 95 -6.77 -17.81 7.63
C ILE A 95 -6.74 -19.18 8.32
N SER A 96 -7.87 -19.63 8.88
CA SER A 96 -7.95 -20.94 9.56
C SER A 96 -7.72 -22.11 8.59
N LYS A 97 -8.19 -22.01 7.35
CA LYS A 97 -7.96 -23.00 6.30
C LYS A 97 -6.47 -23.11 5.92
N ILE A 98 -5.76 -21.99 5.89
CA ILE A 98 -4.35 -21.92 5.46
C ILE A 98 -3.39 -22.29 6.61
N PHE A 99 -3.58 -21.72 7.80
CA PHE A 99 -2.63 -21.82 8.93
C PHE A 99 -3.05 -22.83 10.00
N GLY A 100 -4.28 -23.34 9.92
CA GLY A 100 -4.88 -24.13 10.98
C GLY A 100 -5.21 -23.31 12.25
N PRO A 101 -5.96 -23.89 13.19
CA PRO A 101 -6.48 -23.16 14.36
C PRO A 101 -5.40 -22.74 15.37
N LYS A 102 -4.20 -23.34 15.34
CA LYS A 102 -3.12 -23.06 16.31
C LYS A 102 -2.23 -21.88 15.90
N GLN A 103 -2.11 -21.59 14.61
CA GLN A 103 -1.23 -20.53 14.10
C GLN A 103 -2.02 -19.28 13.67
N SER A 104 -3.34 -19.39 13.48
CA SER A 104 -4.22 -18.30 13.03
C SER A 104 -4.14 -17.03 13.88
N ALA A 105 -3.88 -17.15 15.19
CA ALA A 105 -3.81 -16.00 16.11
C ALA A 105 -2.56 -15.11 15.92
N LYS A 106 -1.52 -15.60 15.24
CA LYS A 106 -0.25 -14.86 15.05
C LYS A 106 -0.11 -14.22 13.67
N VAL A 107 -1.06 -14.50 12.77
CA VAL A 107 -0.96 -14.13 11.36
C VAL A 107 -1.64 -12.79 11.13
N LYS A 108 -0.96 -11.87 10.46
CA LYS A 108 -1.55 -10.59 10.11
C LYS A 108 -2.50 -10.76 8.92
N PRO A 109 -3.73 -10.21 8.97
CA PRO A 109 -4.64 -10.21 7.84
C PRO A 109 -4.04 -9.71 6.53
N PHE A 110 -3.25 -8.64 6.60
CA PHE A 110 -2.57 -8.07 5.45
C PHE A 110 -1.71 -9.10 4.71
N ASP A 111 -0.86 -9.85 5.42
CA ASP A 111 0.06 -10.81 4.81
C ASP A 111 -0.71 -11.89 4.02
N VAL A 112 -1.84 -12.35 4.55
CA VAL A 112 -2.67 -13.39 3.92
C VAL A 112 -3.44 -12.83 2.73
N ILE A 113 -3.99 -11.63 2.85
CA ILE A 113 -4.68 -10.97 1.73
C ILE A 113 -3.68 -10.72 0.61
N SER A 114 -2.53 -10.11 0.90
CA SER A 114 -1.48 -9.83 -0.08
C SER A 114 -0.96 -11.10 -0.75
N ALA A 115 -0.69 -12.16 0.01
CA ALA A 115 -0.29 -13.46 -0.55
C ALA A 115 -1.35 -14.08 -1.45
N THR A 116 -2.62 -14.00 -1.06
CA THR A 116 -3.74 -14.52 -1.87
C THR A 116 -3.87 -13.74 -3.17
N MET A 117 -3.81 -12.41 -3.11
CA MET A 117 -3.89 -11.54 -4.29
C MET A 117 -2.68 -11.73 -5.20
N TRP A 118 -1.48 -11.88 -4.65
CA TRP A 118 -0.26 -12.14 -5.39
C TRP A 118 -0.38 -13.43 -6.22
N LYS A 119 -0.85 -14.52 -5.59
CA LYS A 119 -1.11 -15.78 -6.27
C LYS A 119 -2.18 -15.66 -7.37
N ILE A 120 -3.30 -15.02 -7.07
CA ILE A 120 -4.39 -14.83 -8.04
C ILE A 120 -3.89 -14.05 -9.26
N LEU A 121 -3.18 -12.94 -9.04
CA LEU A 121 -2.67 -12.11 -10.13
C LEU A 121 -1.60 -12.83 -10.95
N ALA A 122 -0.76 -13.66 -10.32
CA ALA A 122 0.16 -14.54 -11.04
C ALA A 122 -0.59 -15.54 -11.95
N LYS A 123 -1.70 -16.13 -11.49
CA LYS A 123 -2.53 -17.00 -12.33
C LYS A 123 -3.16 -16.24 -13.51
N VAL A 124 -3.72 -15.06 -13.26
CA VAL A 124 -4.42 -14.25 -14.27
C VAL A 124 -3.46 -13.79 -15.37
N ARG A 125 -2.23 -13.40 -15.00
CA ARG A 125 -1.20 -12.95 -15.94
C ARG A 125 -0.53 -14.11 -16.70
N GLY A 126 -0.60 -15.32 -16.16
CA GLY A 126 -0.01 -16.52 -16.75
C GLY A 126 1.50 -16.64 -16.52
N GLU A 127 2.06 -17.81 -16.89
CA GLU A 127 3.44 -18.21 -16.52
C GLU A 127 4.54 -17.28 -17.06
N SER A 128 4.29 -16.54 -18.15
CA SER A 128 5.28 -15.64 -18.78
C SER A 128 5.35 -14.25 -18.16
N ALA A 129 4.37 -13.88 -17.32
CA ALA A 129 4.25 -12.55 -16.73
C ALA A 129 3.93 -12.63 -15.22
N GLU A 130 4.38 -13.70 -14.56
CA GLU A 130 4.24 -13.83 -13.11
C GLU A 130 5.08 -12.76 -12.40
N PRO A 131 4.51 -12.02 -11.44
CA PRO A 131 5.26 -11.05 -10.65
C PRO A 131 6.18 -11.78 -9.68
N GLY A 132 7.45 -11.98 -10.05
CA GLY A 132 8.46 -12.64 -9.21
C GLY A 132 8.91 -11.80 -8.01
N ILE A 133 8.82 -10.47 -8.15
CA ILE A 133 9.12 -9.50 -7.10
C ILE A 133 7.88 -8.63 -6.89
N VAL A 134 7.53 -8.38 -5.63
CA VAL A 134 6.43 -7.48 -5.25
C VAL A 134 6.92 -6.42 -4.27
N THR A 135 6.29 -5.26 -4.31
CA THR A 135 6.59 -4.15 -3.39
C THR A 135 5.55 -4.12 -2.28
N ILE A 136 6.00 -4.03 -1.04
CA ILE A 136 5.17 -3.94 0.17
C ILE A 136 5.39 -2.55 0.78
N ILE A 137 4.29 -1.82 1.00
CA ILE A 137 4.32 -0.49 1.63
C ILE A 137 3.53 -0.54 2.92
N CYS A 138 4.17 -0.22 4.03
CA CYS A 138 3.59 -0.26 5.38
C CYS A 138 3.86 1.05 6.12
N ARG A 139 3.15 1.26 7.24
CA ARG A 139 3.48 2.34 8.17
C ARG A 139 4.84 2.07 8.83
N ASP A 140 5.67 3.10 8.91
CA ASP A 140 6.87 3.09 9.72
C ASP A 140 6.50 3.21 11.20
N ASN A 141 6.60 2.08 11.91
CA ASN A 141 6.37 1.97 13.35
C ASN A 141 7.68 2.08 14.16
N SER A 142 8.83 2.28 13.50
CA SER A 142 10.13 2.46 14.18
C SER A 142 10.28 3.82 14.82
N CYS A 143 9.45 4.78 14.39
CA CYS A 143 9.35 6.07 15.01
C CYS A 143 8.04 6.12 15.80
N ASP A 144 8.12 6.13 17.14
CA ASP A 144 7.10 6.73 18.00
C ASP A 144 7.00 8.22 17.64
N ARG A 145 6.46 8.52 16.46
CA ARG A 145 6.11 9.89 16.10
C ARG A 145 4.86 10.15 16.91
N GLU A 146 5.03 10.93 17.97
CA GLU A 146 3.90 11.63 18.57
C GLU A 146 3.02 12.17 17.43
N ILE A 147 1.70 12.12 17.63
CA ILE A 147 0.63 12.56 16.71
C ILE A 147 0.81 14.04 16.23
N THR A 148 1.86 14.70 16.70
CA THR A 148 2.25 16.10 16.55
C THR A 148 3.06 16.43 15.29
N GLN A 149 3.39 15.46 14.43
CA GLN A 149 4.12 15.71 13.18
C GLN A 149 3.27 15.42 11.93
N VAL A 150 2.77 16.48 11.26
CA VAL A 150 1.97 16.41 10.03
C VAL A 150 2.78 15.99 8.78
N SER A 151 4.10 16.25 8.74
CA SER A 151 4.76 16.53 7.45
C SER A 151 6.01 15.71 7.12
N ASN A 152 6.06 14.42 7.46
CA ASN A 152 7.11 13.54 6.93
C ASN A 152 6.52 12.21 6.47
N ASN A 153 7.00 11.73 5.32
CA ASN A 153 6.76 10.35 4.89
C ASN A 153 7.20 9.41 6.03
N GLY A 154 6.27 8.58 6.47
CA GLY A 154 6.40 7.56 7.50
C GLY A 154 5.95 6.23 6.92
N GLN A 155 6.30 5.97 5.67
CA GLN A 155 6.07 4.70 5.01
C GLN A 155 7.40 3.94 4.90
N VAL A 156 7.36 2.64 5.13
CA VAL A 156 8.45 1.71 4.81
C VAL A 156 8.13 1.10 3.46
N ILE A 157 9.08 1.16 2.53
CA ILE A 157 9.02 0.53 1.22
C ILE A 157 9.93 -0.69 1.26
N SER A 158 9.34 -1.87 1.13
CA SER A 158 10.06 -3.13 1.11
C SER A 158 9.78 -3.92 -0.16
N ILE A 159 10.70 -4.80 -0.53
CA ILE A 159 10.50 -5.75 -1.63
C ILE A 159 10.48 -7.17 -1.10
N VAL A 160 9.74 -8.03 -1.78
CA VAL A 160 9.66 -9.46 -1.48
C VAL A 160 9.83 -10.22 -2.79
N GLU A 161 10.82 -11.10 -2.83
CA GLU A 161 11.16 -11.91 -4.00
C GLU A 161 10.76 -13.37 -3.79
N ALA A 162 10.06 -13.94 -4.77
CA ALA A 162 9.69 -15.36 -4.83
C ALA A 162 10.77 -16.19 -5.54
N ASP A 163 11.96 -16.27 -4.95
CA ASP A 163 13.10 -17.01 -5.50
C ASP A 163 12.74 -18.47 -5.87
N ASN A 164 12.86 -18.80 -7.15
CA ASN A 164 12.66 -20.16 -7.69
C ASN A 164 11.27 -20.79 -7.38
N VAL A 165 10.27 -19.98 -7.04
CA VAL A 165 8.90 -20.44 -6.77
C VAL A 165 7.96 -19.92 -7.86
N LYS A 166 7.22 -20.82 -8.51
CA LYS A 166 6.10 -20.42 -9.38
C LYS A 166 4.96 -19.89 -8.52
N VAL A 167 4.78 -18.56 -8.50
CA VAL A 167 3.82 -17.86 -7.64
C VAL A 167 2.39 -18.35 -7.92
N SER A 168 2.06 -18.59 -9.19
CA SER A 168 0.72 -19.08 -9.59
C SER A 168 0.34 -20.42 -8.95
N LYS A 169 1.34 -21.26 -8.65
CA LYS A 169 1.17 -22.62 -8.08
C LYS A 169 1.58 -22.69 -6.61
N ALA A 170 2.10 -21.62 -6.05
CA ALA A 170 2.60 -21.58 -4.69
C ALA A 170 1.47 -21.76 -3.65
N ASN A 171 1.86 -22.24 -2.47
CA ASN A 171 0.97 -22.26 -1.32
C ASN A 171 0.85 -20.85 -0.74
N VAL A 172 -0.38 -20.38 -0.51
CA VAL A 172 -0.63 -19.06 0.11
C VAL A 172 0.03 -18.94 1.48
N PHE A 173 0.15 -20.05 2.22
CA PHE A 173 0.89 -20.11 3.49
C PHE A 173 2.36 -19.69 3.30
N GLU A 174 3.03 -20.23 2.28
CA GLU A 174 4.44 -19.96 2.01
C GLU A 174 4.65 -18.52 1.55
N LEU A 175 3.76 -18.02 0.66
CA LEU A 175 3.79 -16.63 0.21
C LEU A 175 3.53 -15.64 1.35
N ALA A 176 2.58 -15.93 2.25
CA ALA A 176 2.29 -15.07 3.39
C ALA A 176 3.47 -15.04 4.38
N LYS A 177 4.11 -16.19 4.62
CA LYS A 177 5.34 -16.26 5.41
C LYS A 177 6.48 -15.48 4.76
N LEU A 178 6.61 -15.58 3.43
CA LEU A 178 7.59 -14.86 2.65
C LEU A 178 7.42 -13.33 2.79
N ILE A 179 6.18 -12.84 2.69
CA ILE A 179 5.85 -11.43 2.91
C ILE A 179 6.18 -10.99 4.34
N ALA A 180 5.83 -11.81 5.34
CA ALA A 180 6.00 -11.46 6.75
C ALA A 180 7.48 -11.44 7.21
N GLU A 181 8.32 -12.31 6.65
CA GLU A 181 9.67 -12.58 7.18
C GLU A 181 10.82 -12.16 6.26
N LYS A 182 10.61 -12.11 4.94
CA LYS A 182 11.68 -11.89 3.95
C LYS A 182 11.62 -10.54 3.23
N GLY A 183 10.85 -9.59 3.75
CA GLY A 183 10.87 -8.22 3.23
C GLY A 183 12.25 -7.59 3.34
N VAL A 184 12.79 -7.10 2.23
CA VAL A 184 14.02 -6.30 2.20
C VAL A 184 13.62 -4.83 2.14
N ASP A 185 14.03 -4.05 3.14
CA ASP A 185 13.73 -2.63 3.23
C ASP A 185 14.57 -1.81 2.22
N GLU A 186 13.91 -1.22 1.23
CA GLU A 186 14.51 -0.32 0.23
C GLU A 186 14.33 1.17 0.58
N THR A 187 13.67 1.51 1.69
CA THR A 187 13.26 2.89 2.03
C THR A 187 14.44 3.86 1.96
N LYS A 188 15.55 3.53 2.60
CA LYS A 188 16.75 4.39 2.61
C LYS A 188 17.39 4.53 1.24
N VAL A 189 17.41 3.46 0.45
CA VAL A 189 17.97 3.47 -0.91
C VAL A 189 17.11 4.36 -1.81
N VAL A 190 15.79 4.31 -1.66
CA VAL A 190 14.85 5.19 -2.36
C VAL A 190 15.07 6.64 -1.93
N GLU A 191 15.13 6.93 -0.63
CA GLU A 191 15.36 8.28 -0.10
C GLU A 191 16.68 8.88 -0.61
N GLU A 192 17.79 8.14 -0.51
CA GLU A 192 19.11 8.56 -0.99
C GLU A 192 19.12 8.83 -2.50
N LEU A 193 18.42 8.01 -3.30
CA LEU A 193 18.29 8.23 -4.73
C LEU A 193 17.49 9.51 -5.04
N MET A 194 16.38 9.76 -4.33
CA MET A 194 15.59 10.97 -4.52
C MET A 194 16.39 12.23 -4.18
N GLU A 195 17.19 12.19 -3.12
CA GLU A 195 18.09 13.29 -2.75
C GLU A 195 19.18 13.53 -3.81
N LYS A 196 19.74 12.47 -4.39
CA LYS A 196 20.78 12.54 -5.41
C LYS A 196 20.26 13.11 -6.74
N GLU A 197 19.10 12.66 -7.19
CA GLU A 197 18.50 13.08 -8.46
C GLU A 197 17.94 14.51 -8.41
N ASN A 198 17.79 15.09 -7.21
CA ASN A 198 17.37 16.48 -6.99
C ASN A 198 16.13 16.90 -7.81
N GLY A 199 15.18 15.97 -7.99
CA GLY A 199 13.94 16.19 -8.74
C GLY A 199 14.09 16.32 -10.26
N ILE A 200 15.22 15.92 -10.84
CA ILE A 200 15.44 15.96 -12.30
C ILE A 200 14.68 14.82 -13.00
N LEU A 201 14.57 13.67 -12.34
CA LEU A 201 13.93 12.48 -12.87
C LEU A 201 12.60 12.21 -12.17
N ASP A 202 11.64 11.76 -12.98
CA ASP A 202 10.33 11.34 -12.49
C ASP A 202 10.29 9.82 -12.30
N PHE A 203 9.72 9.41 -11.18
CA PHE A 203 9.62 8.01 -10.77
C PHE A 203 8.20 7.65 -10.36
N VAL A 204 7.89 6.37 -10.53
CA VAL A 204 6.68 5.74 -10.03
C VAL A 204 7.08 4.69 -9.00
N VAL A 205 6.38 4.69 -7.87
CA VAL A 205 6.49 3.66 -6.82
C VAL A 205 5.33 2.68 -6.98
N TYR A 206 4.10 3.19 -6.94
CA TYR A 206 2.89 2.36 -7.02
C TYR A 206 2.73 1.78 -8.43
N GLY A 207 2.83 0.45 -8.55
CA GLY A 207 2.76 -0.22 -9.85
C GLY A 207 4.05 -0.17 -10.67
N ALA A 208 5.19 0.18 -10.04
CA ALA A 208 6.51 -0.13 -10.60
C ALA A 208 6.72 -1.65 -10.64
N ASN A 209 6.43 -2.30 -9.52
CA ASN A 209 6.07 -3.72 -9.41
C ASN A 209 4.65 -3.84 -8.88
N LEU A 210 4.10 -5.05 -8.87
CA LEU A 210 2.83 -5.31 -8.19
C LEU A 210 2.99 -4.89 -6.72
N THR A 211 2.22 -3.88 -6.32
CA THR A 211 2.41 -3.19 -5.05
C THR A 211 1.27 -3.51 -4.07
N PHE A 212 1.60 -3.91 -2.85
CA PHE A 212 0.65 -4.11 -1.76
C PHE A 212 0.86 -3.04 -0.70
N VAL A 213 -0.19 -2.29 -0.38
CA VAL A 213 -0.12 -1.18 0.59
C VAL A 213 -0.99 -1.51 1.78
N ASN A 214 -0.37 -1.62 2.96
CA ASN A 214 -1.07 -1.81 4.22
C ASN A 214 -1.55 -0.45 4.75
N LEU A 215 -2.87 -0.22 4.69
CA LEU A 215 -3.54 0.98 5.19
C LEU A 215 -4.44 0.67 6.39
N GLU A 216 -4.29 -0.50 7.02
CA GLU A 216 -5.04 -0.86 8.23
C GLU A 216 -4.81 0.17 9.35
N GLU A 217 -3.60 0.74 9.43
CA GLU A 217 -3.17 1.72 10.43
C GLU A 217 -3.35 3.19 9.99
N ALA A 218 -4.00 3.44 8.85
CA ALA A 218 -4.24 4.80 8.36
C ALA A 218 -5.31 5.57 9.17
N ASN A 219 -6.03 4.93 10.10
CA ASN A 219 -7.06 5.56 10.94
C ASN A 219 -8.10 6.40 10.15
N ILE A 220 -8.54 5.89 8.99
CA ILE A 220 -9.49 6.58 8.11
C ILE A 220 -10.86 6.84 8.77
N TYR A 221 -11.29 5.93 9.66
CA TYR A 221 -12.52 6.09 10.46
C TYR A 221 -12.31 6.89 11.75
N GLY A 222 -11.11 7.44 11.97
CA GLY A 222 -10.83 8.44 12.99
C GLY A 222 -11.45 9.80 12.68
N PHE A 223 -11.88 10.01 11.43
CA PHE A 223 -12.59 11.22 11.03
C PHE A 223 -13.89 11.33 11.81
N GLU A 224 -14.09 12.44 12.50
CA GLU A 224 -15.33 12.69 13.24
C GLU A 224 -15.68 14.16 13.16
N LEU A 225 -16.79 14.47 12.49
CA LEU A 225 -17.28 15.84 12.35
C LEU A 225 -18.61 15.97 13.08
N ARG A 226 -18.63 16.77 14.14
CA ARG A 226 -19.82 17.01 14.99
C ARG A 226 -20.47 15.71 15.49
N GLY A 227 -19.66 14.79 16.01
CA GLY A 227 -20.14 13.51 16.54
C GLY A 227 -20.48 12.45 15.48
N LYS A 228 -20.21 12.72 14.19
CA LYS A 228 -20.54 11.80 13.09
C LYS A 228 -19.28 11.22 12.46
N LYS A 229 -19.23 9.89 12.40
CA LYS A 229 -18.17 9.12 11.75
C LYS A 229 -18.57 8.71 10.33
N PRO A 230 -17.59 8.42 9.44
CA PRO A 230 -17.88 7.88 8.12
C PRO A 230 -18.59 6.52 8.23
N LEU A 231 -19.68 6.35 7.48
CA LEU A 231 -20.29 5.04 7.27
C LEU A 231 -19.43 4.17 6.35
N PHE A 232 -18.74 4.82 5.41
CA PHE A 232 -17.85 4.22 4.44
C PHE A 232 -16.70 5.19 4.16
N ALA A 233 -15.50 4.64 3.98
CA ALA A 233 -14.34 5.40 3.58
C ALA A 233 -13.46 4.55 2.65
N SER A 234 -12.86 5.21 1.65
CA SER A 234 -12.08 4.57 0.60
C SER A 234 -10.89 5.41 0.23
N TYR A 235 -9.74 4.78 0.01
CA TYR A 235 -8.59 5.40 -0.65
C TYR A 235 -8.50 4.98 -2.11
N ASN A 236 -8.13 5.92 -2.96
CA ASN A 236 -7.74 5.65 -4.34
C ASN A 236 -6.39 6.32 -4.61
N ILE A 237 -5.54 5.64 -5.36
CA ILE A 237 -4.25 6.16 -5.80
C ILE A 237 -4.35 6.35 -7.31
N SER A 238 -4.05 7.57 -7.77
CA SER A 238 -3.89 7.88 -9.20
C SER A 238 -2.42 7.76 -9.58
N GLY A 239 -2.15 7.61 -10.87
CA GLY A 239 -0.78 7.44 -11.34
C GLY A 239 -0.19 6.10 -10.89
N VAL A 240 -0.94 5.02 -11.04
CA VAL A 240 -0.45 3.66 -10.80
C VAL A 240 0.16 3.13 -12.09
N GLY A 241 1.37 2.58 -12.03
CA GLY A 241 2.00 1.89 -13.15
C GLY A 241 1.28 0.58 -13.52
N GLU A 242 1.66 0.01 -14.65
CA GLU A 242 0.95 -1.13 -15.27
C GLU A 242 0.95 -2.41 -14.44
N GLU A 243 1.90 -2.55 -13.51
CA GLU A 243 1.94 -3.69 -12.59
C GLU A 243 0.85 -3.64 -11.52
N GLY A 244 0.18 -2.50 -11.35
CA GLY A 244 -0.97 -2.35 -10.49
C GLY A 244 -0.66 -2.25 -8.99
N VAL A 245 -1.70 -1.94 -8.22
CA VAL A 245 -1.62 -1.77 -6.76
C VAL A 245 -2.83 -2.38 -6.07
N VAL A 246 -2.62 -2.91 -4.87
CA VAL A 246 -3.63 -3.43 -3.96
C VAL A 246 -3.49 -2.72 -2.62
N LEU A 247 -4.53 -2.00 -2.22
CA LEU A 247 -4.64 -1.29 -0.95
C LEU A 247 -5.52 -2.11 -0.01
N VAL A 248 -5.03 -2.39 1.18
CA VAL A 248 -5.79 -3.10 2.22
C VAL A 248 -6.10 -2.13 3.34
N LEU A 249 -7.38 -1.83 3.54
CA LEU A 249 -7.88 -0.91 4.55
C LEU A 249 -8.64 -1.66 5.64
N ALA A 250 -8.65 -1.09 6.84
CA ALA A 250 -9.59 -1.51 7.88
C ALA A 250 -11.03 -1.26 7.42
N GLY A 251 -11.95 -2.20 7.68
CA GLY A 251 -13.38 -1.97 7.52
C GLY A 251 -13.94 -1.03 8.61
N PRO A 252 -15.15 -0.48 8.43
CA PRO A 252 -15.81 0.27 9.48
C PRO A 252 -16.10 -0.66 10.67
N ALA A 253 -16.12 -0.10 11.89
CA ALA A 253 -16.31 -0.85 13.14
C ALA A 253 -17.59 -1.72 13.17
N ASN A 254 -18.58 -1.40 12.34
CA ASN A 254 -19.86 -2.12 12.28
C ASN A 254 -19.82 -3.34 11.35
N LEU A 255 -18.96 -3.32 10.32
CA LEU A 255 -18.83 -4.43 9.36
C LEU A 255 -17.72 -5.40 9.75
N ASN A 256 -16.72 -4.92 10.50
CA ASN A 256 -15.45 -5.59 10.75
C ASN A 256 -14.79 -6.10 9.44
N GLY A 257 -13.63 -6.75 9.51
CA GLY A 257 -12.92 -7.24 8.33
C GLY A 257 -12.13 -6.16 7.59
N ARG A 258 -11.97 -6.31 6.26
CA ARG A 258 -11.07 -5.50 5.44
C ARG A 258 -11.72 -5.04 4.14
N ILE A 259 -11.46 -3.80 3.77
CA ILE A 259 -11.79 -3.28 2.43
C ILE A 259 -10.53 -3.39 1.59
N VAL A 260 -10.65 -4.00 0.42
CA VAL A 260 -9.56 -4.12 -0.54
C VAL A 260 -9.90 -3.25 -1.75
N ASN A 261 -9.04 -2.26 -2.02
CA ASN A 261 -9.12 -1.43 -3.22
C ASN A 261 -7.96 -1.78 -4.11
N LEU A 262 -8.21 -2.10 -5.37
CA LEU A 262 -7.18 -2.43 -6.34
C LEU A 262 -7.26 -1.51 -7.55
N VAL A 263 -6.11 -1.28 -8.18
CA VAL A 263 -6.00 -0.66 -9.50
C VAL A 263 -5.18 -1.60 -10.37
N LEU A 264 -5.81 -2.15 -11.40
CA LEU A 264 -5.21 -3.14 -12.30
C LEU A 264 -5.52 -2.80 -13.75
N PRO A 265 -4.77 -3.36 -14.72
CA PRO A 265 -5.16 -3.33 -16.13
C PRO A 265 -6.57 -3.89 -16.35
N GLU A 266 -7.36 -3.22 -17.20
CA GLU A 266 -8.78 -3.54 -17.47
C GLU A 266 -9.00 -5.00 -17.89
N ASP A 267 -8.08 -5.55 -18.67
CA ASP A 267 -8.09 -6.93 -19.17
C ASP A 267 -7.87 -7.98 -18.07
N GLN A 268 -7.28 -7.61 -16.93
CA GLN A 268 -7.03 -8.52 -15.80
C GLN A 268 -8.23 -8.63 -14.84
N ILE A 269 -9.17 -7.67 -14.88
CA ILE A 269 -10.22 -7.54 -13.84
C ILE A 269 -11.18 -8.73 -13.81
N GLU A 270 -11.66 -9.20 -14.95
CA GLU A 270 -12.64 -10.30 -14.98
C GLU A 270 -12.01 -11.64 -14.57
N GLY A 271 -10.79 -11.94 -15.03
CA GLY A 271 -10.04 -13.11 -14.58
C GLY A 271 -9.75 -13.07 -13.08
N PHE A 272 -9.41 -11.89 -12.56
CA PHE A 272 -9.21 -11.67 -11.13
C PHE A 272 -10.46 -11.97 -10.31
N LYS A 273 -11.64 -11.44 -10.73
CA LYS A 273 -12.91 -11.71 -10.02
C LYS A 273 -13.26 -13.18 -9.98
N TYR A 274 -13.05 -13.90 -11.09
CA TYR A 274 -13.30 -15.34 -11.17
C TYR A 274 -12.45 -16.13 -10.17
N GLU A 275 -11.13 -15.93 -10.18
CA GLU A 275 -10.21 -16.60 -9.27
C GLU A 275 -10.44 -16.20 -7.80
N LEU A 276 -10.79 -14.94 -7.55
CA LEU A 276 -11.08 -14.44 -6.21
C LEU A 276 -12.35 -15.08 -5.62
N LYS A 277 -13.36 -15.31 -6.44
CA LYS A 277 -14.58 -16.02 -6.03
C LYS A 277 -14.28 -17.45 -5.61
N GLU A 278 -13.43 -18.14 -6.36
CA GLU A 278 -13.00 -19.52 -6.06
C GLU A 278 -12.16 -19.59 -4.77
N GLU A 279 -11.20 -18.69 -4.59
CA GLU A 279 -10.26 -18.73 -3.45
C GLU A 279 -10.85 -18.18 -2.14
N LEU A 280 -11.60 -17.07 -2.21
CA LEU A 280 -12.08 -16.33 -1.03
C LEU A 280 -13.61 -16.30 -0.87
N GLY A 281 -14.38 -16.77 -1.85
CA GLY A 281 -15.85 -16.74 -1.80
C GLY A 281 -16.41 -15.31 -1.76
N VAL A 282 -15.69 -14.37 -2.36
CA VAL A 282 -16.11 -12.96 -2.50
C VAL A 282 -16.68 -12.80 -3.91
N PHE A 283 -17.81 -12.08 -4.03
CA PHE A 283 -18.67 -11.90 -5.21
C PHE A 283 -19.72 -12.99 -5.47
#